data_AF-A0A0F2RIE4-F1
#
_entry.id   AF-A0A0F2RIE4-F1
#
_cell.length_a   1.000
_cell.length_b   1.000
_cell.length_c   1.000
_cell.angle_alpha   90.00
_cell.angle_beta   90.00
_cell.angle_gamma   90.00
#
_symmetry.space_group_name_H-M   'P 1'
#
loop_
_entity.id
_entity.type
_entity.pdbx_description
1 polymer ?
#
loop_
_entity_poly.entity_id
_entity_poly.type
_entity_poly.pdbx_seq_one_letter_code
_entity_poly.pdbx_strand_id
1 'polypeptide(L)'
;MSNENEKKPLTLSPRGKLELKKSVEAGQVRQSFPHGRSKVVTVERRKKRTFVPGQSADGQKDGNLPDLSHPSLAGLTEGERHHRLAALQAAMREDEARKVREAEAAARKAEEDARRAAEEAERARLEAEEAARRAAEEAANPKPV
;
A
#
# COMPACT_ATOMS: atom_id res chain seq x y z
N MET A 1 2.51 50.97 -47.70
CA MET A 1 3.50 49.92 -47.37
C MET A 1 3.66 49.89 -45.86
N SER A 2 2.85 49.10 -45.17
CA SER A 2 2.97 48.85 -43.73
C SER A 2 2.33 47.49 -43.46
N ASN A 3 3.18 46.48 -43.29
CA ASN A 3 2.76 45.10 -43.01
C ASN A 3 2.33 44.99 -41.55
N GLU A 4 1.04 45.03 -41.29
CA GLU A 4 0.44 44.81 -39.97
C GLU A 4 -0.04 43.36 -39.83
N ASN A 5 0.87 42.40 -40.08
CA ASN A 5 0.54 40.99 -39.91
C ASN A 5 1.74 40.20 -39.35
N GLU A 6 2.31 40.71 -38.26
CA GLU A 6 3.12 39.87 -37.39
C GLU A 6 2.18 39.00 -36.54
N LYS A 7 1.95 37.78 -37.01
CA LYS A 7 1.25 36.74 -36.26
C LYS A 7 2.05 36.41 -35.00
N LYS A 8 1.75 37.09 -33.90
CA LYS A 8 2.21 36.70 -32.57
C LYS A 8 1.80 35.24 -32.35
N PRO A 9 2.71 34.31 -32.06
CA PRO A 9 2.32 32.93 -31.80
C PRO A 9 1.34 32.89 -30.63
N LEU A 10 0.22 32.16 -30.77
CA LEU A 10 -0.68 31.87 -29.65
C LEU A 10 0.10 31.04 -28.62
N THR A 11 0.75 31.71 -27.68
CA THR A 11 1.33 31.03 -26.52
C THR A 11 0.18 30.71 -25.58
N LEU A 12 0.07 29.43 -25.18
CA LEU A 12 -0.78 29.07 -24.06
C LEU A 12 -0.18 29.80 -22.85
N SER A 13 -0.86 30.82 -22.33
CA SER A 13 -0.46 31.43 -21.06
C SER A 13 -0.17 30.31 -20.07
N PRO A 14 0.93 30.37 -19.30
CA PRO A 14 1.29 29.31 -18.37
C PRO A 14 0.08 29.08 -17.47
N ARG A 15 -0.57 27.94 -17.66
CA ARG A 15 -1.78 27.60 -16.91
C ARG A 15 -1.38 27.71 -15.45
N GLY A 16 -2.00 28.66 -14.75
CA GLY A 16 -1.71 28.94 -13.35
C GLY A 16 -1.71 27.64 -12.55
N LYS A 17 -0.93 27.63 -11.46
CA LYS A 17 -0.82 26.49 -10.55
C LYS A 17 -2.22 25.94 -10.28
N LEU A 18 -2.32 24.61 -10.29
CA LEU A 18 -3.54 23.87 -9.93
C LEU A 18 -3.88 24.13 -8.46
N GLU A 19 -4.39 25.32 -8.20
CA GLU A 19 -4.93 25.70 -6.92
C GLU A 19 -6.31 25.08 -6.83
N LEU A 20 -6.54 24.29 -5.79
CA LEU A 20 -7.89 23.87 -5.44
C LEU A 20 -8.68 25.13 -5.07
N LYS A 21 -9.30 25.77 -6.06
CA LYS A 21 -10.41 26.68 -5.82
C LYS A 21 -11.44 25.88 -5.06
N LYS A 22 -11.69 26.29 -3.81
CA LYS A 22 -12.65 25.73 -2.86
C LYS A 22 -13.80 25.06 -3.61
N SER A 23 -13.84 23.73 -3.59
CA SER A 23 -14.93 22.92 -4.12
C SER A 23 -16.16 23.14 -3.23
N VAL A 24 -16.82 24.28 -3.39
CA VAL A 24 -18.01 24.60 -2.59
C VAL A 24 -19.12 23.65 -3.04
N GLU A 25 -19.43 22.68 -2.18
CA GLU A 25 -20.58 21.76 -2.23
C GLU A 25 -20.75 20.91 -3.51
N ALA A 26 -19.67 20.49 -4.19
CA ALA A 26 -19.77 19.51 -5.27
C ALA A 26 -20.20 18.14 -4.73
N GLY A 27 -21.50 17.88 -4.67
CA GLY A 27 -22.10 16.67 -4.09
C GLY A 27 -22.96 16.90 -2.86
N GLN A 28 -23.34 18.13 -2.54
CA GLN A 28 -24.29 18.43 -1.47
C GLN A 28 -25.46 19.22 -2.03
N VAL A 29 -26.68 18.74 -1.79
CA VAL A 29 -27.91 19.44 -2.19
C VAL A 29 -28.55 20.00 -0.92
N ARG A 30 -28.86 21.30 -0.95
CA ARG A 30 -29.61 21.95 0.13
C ARG A 30 -31.09 21.73 -0.11
N GLN A 31 -31.68 20.86 0.69
CA GLN A 31 -33.12 20.66 0.67
C GLN A 31 -33.77 21.59 1.69
N SER A 32 -34.72 22.40 1.22
CA SER A 32 -35.66 23.12 2.08
C SER A 32 -36.79 22.17 2.51
N PHE A 33 -37.07 22.12 3.81
CA PHE A 33 -38.24 21.44 4.36
C PHE A 33 -39.34 22.47 4.69
N PRO A 34 -40.63 22.08 4.67
CA PRO A 34 -41.76 23.00 4.86
C PRO A 34 -41.79 23.71 6.21
N HIS A 35 -41.04 23.23 7.22
CA HIS A 35 -40.94 23.82 8.56
C HIS A 35 -39.66 24.66 8.75
N GLY A 36 -39.08 25.21 7.67
CA GLY A 36 -38.01 26.21 7.75
C GLY A 36 -36.61 25.68 8.05
N ARG A 37 -36.44 24.37 8.26
CA ARG A 37 -35.10 23.78 8.42
C ARG A 37 -34.50 23.46 7.06
N SER A 38 -33.32 24.02 6.76
CA SER A 38 -32.49 23.57 5.64
C SER A 38 -31.50 22.51 6.13
N LYS A 39 -31.50 21.33 5.51
CA LYS A 39 -30.52 20.26 5.79
C LYS A 39 -29.66 20.05 4.55
N VAL A 40 -28.35 20.03 4.75
CA VAL A 40 -27.40 19.69 3.69
C VAL A 40 -27.39 18.17 3.59
N VAL A 41 -27.83 17.64 2.44
CA VAL A 41 -27.82 16.20 2.15
C VAL A 41 -26.67 15.93 1.19
N THR A 42 -25.71 15.12 1.62
CA THR A 42 -24.61 14.65 0.78
C THR A 42 -25.13 13.61 -0.21
N VAL A 43 -24.87 13.82 -1.49
CA VAL A 43 -25.19 12.91 -2.59
C VAL A 43 -23.90 12.38 -3.19
N GLU A 44 -23.80 11.05 -3.28
CA GLU A 44 -22.68 10.38 -3.94
C GLU A 44 -22.86 10.45 -5.46
N ARG A 45 -22.37 11.53 -6.08
CA ARG A 45 -22.38 11.67 -7.53
C ARG A 45 -21.09 11.10 -8.12
N ARG A 46 -21.20 9.97 -8.82
CA ARG A 46 -20.09 9.41 -9.61
C ARG A 46 -19.87 10.27 -10.86
N LYS A 47 -18.91 11.20 -10.81
CA LYS A 47 -18.46 11.97 -12.00
C LYS A 47 -17.15 11.37 -12.51
N LYS A 48 -17.15 10.90 -13.76
CA LYS A 48 -15.92 10.48 -14.46
C LYS A 48 -15.06 11.71 -14.74
N ARG A 49 -14.06 11.98 -13.88
CA ARG A 49 -13.02 12.96 -14.19
C ARG A 49 -12.00 12.28 -15.09
N THR A 50 -12.00 12.62 -16.37
CA THR A 50 -10.93 12.21 -17.29
C THR A 50 -9.70 13.06 -17.01
N PHE A 51 -8.83 12.58 -16.14
CA PHE A 51 -7.43 13.01 -16.14
C PHE A 51 -6.68 12.02 -17.00
N VAL A 52 -5.98 12.51 -18.01
CA VAL A 52 -4.97 11.72 -18.72
C VAL A 52 -3.71 11.84 -17.89
N PRO A 53 -3.29 10.80 -17.15
CA PRO A 53 -1.96 10.76 -16.58
C PRO A 53 -1.02 10.45 -17.74
N GLY A 54 -0.17 11.41 -18.13
CA GLY A 54 0.86 11.15 -19.14
C GLY A 54 0.88 12.06 -20.37
N GLN A 55 0.14 13.16 -20.41
CA GLN A 55 0.61 14.31 -21.22
C GLN A 55 1.59 15.13 -20.38
N SER A 56 2.61 14.43 -19.88
CA SER A 56 3.88 15.03 -19.51
C SER A 56 4.54 15.46 -20.82
N ALA A 57 5.02 16.69 -20.82
CA ALA A 57 5.85 17.24 -21.86
C ALA A 57 6.90 16.21 -22.30
N ASP A 58 7.03 16.07 -23.62
CA ASP A 58 8.11 15.37 -24.28
C ASP A 58 9.46 15.70 -23.65
N GLY A 59 10.28 14.66 -23.56
CA GLY A 59 11.41 14.60 -22.67
C GLY A 59 12.48 15.64 -22.98
N GLN A 60 12.97 16.25 -21.91
CA GLN A 60 14.32 16.80 -21.86
C GLN A 60 15.06 16.05 -20.75
N LYS A 61 15.74 14.98 -21.17
CA LYS A 61 16.84 14.36 -20.42
C LYS A 61 18.03 15.30 -20.53
N ASP A 62 18.06 16.33 -19.70
CA ASP A 62 19.30 17.03 -19.39
C ASP A 62 19.67 16.72 -17.96
N GLY A 63 20.91 16.25 -17.77
CA GLY A 63 21.43 15.68 -16.54
C GLY A 63 21.52 16.68 -15.39
N ASN A 64 20.39 16.95 -14.76
CA ASN A 64 20.32 17.64 -13.49
C ASN A 64 20.02 16.60 -12.40
N LEU A 65 20.96 16.42 -11.48
CA LEU A 65 20.75 15.70 -10.22
C LEU A 65 19.40 16.13 -9.61
N PRO A 66 18.66 15.24 -8.94
CA PRO A 66 17.43 15.63 -8.28
C PRO A 66 17.73 16.84 -7.39
N ASP A 67 17.08 17.96 -7.70
CA ASP A 67 17.17 19.18 -6.93
C ASP A 67 16.80 18.83 -5.48
N LEU A 68 17.80 18.82 -4.60
CA LEU A 68 17.65 18.57 -3.17
C LEU A 68 16.85 19.68 -2.48
N SER A 69 16.39 20.70 -3.22
CA SER A 69 15.42 21.70 -2.78
C SER A 69 13.99 21.14 -2.72
N HIS A 70 13.80 20.03 -1.99
CA HIS A 70 12.50 19.86 -1.37
C HIS A 70 12.23 21.11 -0.51
N PRO A 71 11.06 21.78 -0.63
CA PRO A 71 10.75 22.96 0.16
C PRO A 71 10.76 22.66 1.67
N SER A 72 10.71 21.38 2.06
CA SER A 72 10.89 20.94 3.45
C SER A 72 12.35 20.89 3.92
N LEU A 73 13.35 21.01 3.03
CA LEU A 73 14.79 21.02 3.33
C LEU A 73 15.43 22.42 3.19
N ALA A 74 14.78 23.32 2.44
CA ALA A 74 15.31 24.63 2.06
C ALA A 74 15.40 25.68 3.20
N GLY A 75 15.10 25.32 4.44
CA GLY A 75 15.12 26.25 5.59
C GLY A 75 15.56 25.63 6.92
N LEU A 76 16.08 24.41 6.92
CA LEU A 76 16.59 23.79 8.16
C LEU A 76 18.02 24.23 8.45
N THR A 77 18.33 24.39 9.73
CA THR A 77 19.71 24.49 10.20
C THR A 77 20.44 23.17 10.00
N GLU A 78 21.77 23.19 10.02
CA GLU A 78 22.59 21.97 9.85
C GLU A 78 22.33 20.92 10.93
N GLY A 79 22.11 21.36 12.17
CA GLY A 79 21.77 20.47 13.28
C GLY A 79 20.42 19.77 13.09
N GLU A 80 19.41 20.48 12.58
CA GLU A 80 18.09 19.88 12.32
C GLU A 80 18.13 18.91 11.12
N ARG A 81 18.93 19.21 10.09
CA ARG A 81 19.18 18.28 8.98
C ARG A 81 19.83 16.99 9.48
N HIS A 82 20.84 17.10 10.34
CA HIS A 82 21.51 15.94 10.93
C HIS A 82 20.55 15.11 11.80
N HIS A 83 19.76 15.76 12.65
CA HIS A 83 18.75 15.06 13.47
C HIS A 83 17.72 14.32 12.61
N ARG A 84 17.25 14.95 11.52
CA ARG A 84 16.31 14.32 10.59
C ARG A 84 16.92 13.12 9.89
N LEU A 85 18.16 13.20 9.42
CA LEU A 85 18.86 12.08 8.81
C LEU A 85 19.06 10.93 9.81
N ALA A 86 19.44 11.24 11.05
CA ALA A 86 19.56 10.26 12.12
C ALA A 86 18.22 9.56 12.42
N ALA A 87 17.12 10.32 12.47
CA ALA A 87 15.79 9.76 12.67
C ALA A 87 15.36 8.82 11.53
N LEU A 88 15.63 9.21 10.27
CA LEU A 88 15.34 8.36 9.11
C LEU A 88 16.18 7.08 9.13
N GLN A 89 17.47 7.18 9.43
CA GLN A 89 18.34 6.01 9.56
C GLN A 89 17.90 5.08 10.69
N ALA A 90 17.48 5.64 11.83
CA ALA A 90 16.95 4.86 12.96
C ALA A 90 15.67 4.12 12.56
N ALA A 91 14.74 4.79 11.89
CA ALA A 91 13.50 4.16 11.39
C ALA A 91 13.80 3.03 10.38
N MET A 92 14.72 3.24 9.44
CA MET A 92 15.13 2.19 8.49
C MET A 92 15.71 0.97 9.22
N ARG A 93 16.57 1.17 10.22
CA ARG A 93 17.14 0.08 11.02
C ARG A 93 16.07 -0.66 11.83
N GLU A 94 15.08 0.04 12.36
CA GLU A 94 13.97 -0.57 13.10
C GLU A 94 13.09 -1.43 12.18
N ASP A 95 12.78 -0.93 10.98
CA ASP A 95 12.04 -1.69 9.97
C ASP A 95 12.80 -2.95 9.53
N GLU A 96 14.12 -2.85 9.34
CA GLU A 96 14.97 -4.01 9.05
C GLU A 96 14.99 -5.01 10.21
N ALA A 97 15.18 -4.55 11.44
CA ALA A 97 15.16 -5.40 12.62
C ALA A 97 13.80 -6.08 12.81
N ARG A 98 12.71 -5.38 12.51
CA ARG A 98 11.36 -5.94 12.54
C ARG A 98 11.19 -7.04 11.50
N LYS A 99 11.62 -6.82 10.25
CA LYS A 99 11.58 -7.83 9.19
C LYS A 99 12.38 -9.08 9.55
N VAL A 100 13.57 -8.91 10.15
CA VAL A 100 14.39 -10.04 10.61
C VAL A 100 13.67 -10.83 11.69
N ARG A 101 13.10 -10.17 12.70
CA ARG A 101 12.32 -10.84 13.77
C ARG A 101 11.09 -11.56 13.23
N GLU A 102 10.36 -10.95 12.30
CA GLU A 102 9.19 -11.56 11.67
C GLU A 102 9.59 -12.79 10.83
N ALA A 103 10.69 -12.71 10.08
CA ALA A 103 11.22 -13.84 9.32
C ALA A 103 11.70 -14.98 10.22
N GLU A 104 12.40 -14.68 11.31
CA GLU A 104 12.84 -15.67 12.29
C GLU A 104 11.65 -16.34 12.99
N ALA A 105 10.65 -15.57 13.40
CA ALA A 105 9.44 -16.11 14.01
C ALA A 105 8.65 -17.00 13.02
N ALA A 106 8.57 -16.60 11.75
CA ALA A 106 7.96 -17.41 10.70
C ALA A 106 8.74 -18.71 10.46
N ALA A 107 10.07 -18.65 10.42
CA ALA A 107 10.93 -19.83 10.27
C ALA A 107 10.76 -20.79 11.44
N ARG A 108 10.78 -20.29 12.69
CA ARG A 108 10.57 -21.09 13.90
C ARG A 108 9.19 -21.76 13.90
N LYS A 109 8.15 -21.04 13.49
CA LYS A 109 6.80 -21.60 13.39
C LYS A 109 6.72 -22.69 12.32
N ALA A 110 7.32 -22.47 11.15
CA ALA A 110 7.36 -23.46 10.08
C ALA A 110 8.12 -24.72 10.52
N GLU A 111 9.21 -24.58 11.27
CA GLU A 111 9.95 -25.71 11.84
C GLU A 111 9.11 -26.49 12.86
N GLU A 112 8.41 -25.78 13.77
CA GLU A 112 7.54 -26.43 14.76
C GLU A 112 6.37 -27.17 14.10
N ASP A 113 5.73 -26.55 13.11
CA ASP A 113 4.62 -27.16 12.37
C ASP A 113 5.11 -28.39 11.57
N ALA A 114 6.30 -28.31 10.95
CA ALA A 114 6.92 -29.46 10.28
C ALA A 114 7.25 -30.59 11.26
N ARG A 115 7.77 -30.26 12.45
CA ARG A 115 8.03 -31.24 13.51
C ARG A 115 6.75 -31.90 13.99
N ARG A 116 5.68 -31.12 14.20
CA ARG A 116 4.37 -31.65 14.63
C ARG A 116 3.76 -32.57 13.58
N ALA A 117 3.82 -32.19 12.30
CA ALA A 117 3.35 -33.02 11.20
C ALA A 117 4.15 -34.33 11.08
N ALA A 118 5.47 -34.28 11.29
CA ALA A 118 6.30 -35.49 11.30
C ALA A 118 5.96 -36.41 12.48
N GLU A 119 5.76 -35.86 13.68
CA GLU A 119 5.36 -36.64 14.86
C GLU A 119 3.98 -37.28 14.68
N GLU A 120 3.02 -36.56 14.12
CA GLU A 120 1.68 -37.08 13.83
C GLU A 120 1.71 -38.19 12.78
N ALA A 121 2.53 -38.04 11.73
CA ALA A 121 2.72 -39.07 10.72
C ALA A 121 3.35 -40.35 11.30
N GLU A 122 4.33 -40.23 12.20
CA GLU A 122 4.94 -41.37 12.90
C GLU A 122 3.95 -42.04 13.86
N ARG A 123 3.15 -41.26 14.61
CA ARG A 123 2.07 -41.81 15.45
C ARG A 123 1.04 -42.59 14.63
N ALA A 124 0.61 -42.04 13.49
CA ALA A 124 -0.33 -42.72 12.60
C ALA A 124 0.24 -44.02 12.01
N ARG A 125 1.55 -44.05 11.71
CA ARG A 125 2.24 -45.27 11.25
C ARG A 125 2.26 -46.35 12.31
N LEU A 126 2.62 -45.99 13.54
CA LEU A 126 2.63 -46.93 14.67
C LEU A 126 1.24 -47.47 14.98
N GLU A 127 0.21 -46.61 14.95
CA GLU A 127 -1.19 -47.04 15.15
C GLU A 127 -1.65 -47.99 14.04
N ALA A 128 -1.31 -47.72 12.77
CA ALA A 128 -1.63 -48.60 11.66
C ALA A 128 -0.92 -49.96 11.77
N GLU A 129 0.35 -49.99 12.18
CA GLU A 129 1.10 -51.22 12.42
C GLU A 129 0.51 -52.01 13.60
N GLU A 130 0.15 -51.34 14.70
CA GLU A 130 -0.47 -51.98 15.86
C GLU A 130 -1.87 -52.51 15.53
N ALA A 131 -2.66 -51.78 14.75
CA ALA A 131 -3.95 -52.23 14.26
C ALA A 131 -3.82 -53.45 13.33
N ALA A 132 -2.83 -53.45 12.43
CA ALA A 132 -2.53 -54.59 11.57
C ALA A 132 -2.09 -55.82 12.39
N ARG A 133 -1.26 -55.63 13.42
CA ARG A 133 -0.85 -56.70 14.33
C ARG A 133 -2.03 -57.27 15.13
N ARG A 134 -2.90 -56.41 15.66
CA ARG A 134 -4.13 -56.81 16.36
C ARG A 134 -5.07 -57.59 15.44
N ALA A 135 -5.27 -57.13 14.21
CA ALA A 135 -6.10 -57.83 13.22
C ALA A 135 -5.51 -59.20 12.84
N ALA A 136 -4.18 -59.30 12.71
CA ALA A 136 -3.50 -60.55 12.44
C ALA A 136 -3.60 -61.54 13.63
N GLU A 137 -3.48 -61.04 14.87
CA GLU A 137 -3.65 -61.85 16.08
C GLU A 137 -5.10 -62.34 16.24
N GLU A 138 -6.09 -61.48 15.96
CA GLU A 138 -7.51 -61.86 15.97
C GLU A 138 -7.84 -62.90 14.89
N ALA A 139 -7.25 -62.78 13.70
CA ALA A 139 -7.39 -63.78 12.63
C ALA A 139 -6.72 -65.13 12.97
N ALA A 140 -5.64 -65.11 13.75
CA ALA A 140 -4.92 -66.32 14.16
C ALA A 140 -5.58 -67.08 15.31
N ASN A 141 -6.41 -66.42 16.13
CA ASN A 141 -7.14 -67.03 17.24
C ASN A 141 -8.65 -66.83 17.10
N PRO A 142 -9.30 -67.47 16.10
CA PRO A 142 -10.74 -67.37 15.92
C PRO A 142 -11.44 -68.01 17.12
N LYS A 143 -12.29 -67.24 17.81
CA LYS A 143 -13.07 -67.73 18.95
C LYS A 143 -13.87 -68.98 18.53
N PRO A 144 -13.77 -70.10 19.27
CA PRO A 144 -14.53 -71.29 18.97
C PRO A 144 -16.03 -71.04 19.22
N VAL A 145 -16.86 -71.53 18.29
CA VAL A 145 -18.34 -71.52 18.35
C VAL A 145 -18.83 -72.64 19.26
#